data_AF-J2YC56-F1
#
_entry.id   AF-J2YC56-F1
#
_cell.length_a   1.000
_cell.length_b   1.000
_cell.length_c   1.000
_cell.angle_alpha   90.00
_cell.angle_beta   90.00
_cell.angle_gamma   90.00
#
_symmetry.space_group_name_H-M   'P 1'
#
loop_
_entity.id
_entity.type
_entity.pdbx_description
1 polymer ?
#
loop_
_entity_poly.entity_id
_entity_poly.type
_entity_poly.pdbx_seq_one_letter_code
_entity_poly.pdbx_strand_id
1 'polypeptide(L)'
;MLLSVASLRQPTFNPQFSQLRAPGQSITDYVVSELDARVEFVRRKIRIAAKAAAADHDGSECLFFTLPEFFWNIPWREVDSEDELHELTTAYLEKVPAYISSLMKDLPVERYGKIVLLAGSCATLVKVGEGDASYYEVINYLLTITNKEYETDIPLMSMWPKRHVSGIDFGRNVGNQDGFWFFRLFDEFVIKIKDYSDVSAEHSYFGGYQGLFINSLVPGCPFGINVCLDYAVLKEGERDKEVEIPEVKIDFLIACGMSFDYDKQHPTAVQYSIRNDGMGGGACEVVRLEEGLIVDEIASEEIDDNLYLSVIRVV
;
A
#
# COMPACT_ATOMS: atom_id res chain seq x y z
N MET A 1 21.74 7.66 10.21
CA MET A 1 20.70 6.71 10.65
C MET A 1 20.80 5.42 9.82
N LEU A 2 20.86 4.26 10.47
CA LEU A 2 20.83 2.96 9.78
C LEU A 2 19.40 2.41 9.82
N LEU A 3 18.87 1.97 8.69
CA LEU A 3 17.51 1.45 8.57
C LEU A 3 17.52 0.14 7.80
N SER A 4 16.62 -0.76 8.18
CA SER A 4 16.35 -1.99 7.45
C SER A 4 15.06 -1.82 6.66
N VAL A 5 15.02 -2.35 5.45
CA VAL A 5 13.83 -2.38 4.60
C VAL A 5 13.54 -3.82 4.24
N ALA A 6 12.39 -4.33 4.66
CA ALA A 6 11.88 -5.62 4.24
C ALA A 6 10.71 -5.43 3.28
N SER A 7 10.82 -6.01 2.09
CA SER A 7 9.78 -5.92 1.06
C SER A 7 9.28 -7.32 0.74
N LEU A 8 7.97 -7.53 0.92
CA LEU A 8 7.33 -8.78 0.57
C LEU A 8 7.04 -8.78 -0.93
N ARG A 9 7.74 -9.63 -1.68
CA ARG A 9 7.50 -9.88 -3.08
C ARG A 9 6.29 -10.80 -3.22
N GLN A 10 5.12 -10.23 -3.51
CA GLN A 10 3.91 -11.03 -3.64
C GLN A 10 3.10 -10.63 -4.87
N PRO A 11 2.71 -11.59 -5.73
CA PRO A 11 1.81 -11.31 -6.83
C PRO A 11 0.43 -10.87 -6.32
N THR A 12 -0.07 -9.76 -6.86
CA THR A 12 -1.38 -9.18 -6.54
C THR A 12 -2.53 -9.99 -7.12
N PHE A 13 -2.46 -10.32 -8.42
CA PHE A 13 -3.59 -10.94 -9.14
C PHE A 13 -3.60 -12.47 -9.10
N ASN A 14 -2.50 -13.09 -8.67
CA ASN A 14 -2.37 -14.53 -8.48
C ASN A 14 -1.66 -14.82 -7.14
N PRO A 15 -2.19 -14.34 -5.99
CA PRO A 15 -1.54 -14.53 -4.72
C PRO A 15 -1.59 -16.01 -4.34
N GLN A 16 -0.54 -16.49 -3.66
CA GLN A 16 -0.40 -17.89 -3.24
C GLN A 16 -1.55 -18.36 -2.33
N PHE A 17 -2.33 -17.42 -1.78
CA PHE A 17 -3.41 -17.67 -0.83
C PHE A 17 -4.81 -17.51 -1.42
N SER A 18 -4.98 -17.08 -2.68
CA SER A 18 -6.33 -16.93 -3.23
C SER A 18 -6.99 -18.28 -3.41
N GLN A 19 -7.93 -18.58 -2.53
CA GLN A 19 -8.85 -19.68 -2.70
C GLN A 19 -9.97 -19.24 -3.63
N LEU A 20 -10.48 -20.13 -4.46
CA LEU A 20 -11.69 -19.82 -5.23
C LEU A 20 -12.86 -19.70 -4.24
N ARG A 21 -13.75 -18.72 -4.45
CA ARG A 21 -14.96 -18.58 -3.66
C ARG A 21 -15.80 -19.86 -3.77
N ALA A 22 -16.21 -20.40 -2.62
CA ALA A 22 -16.99 -21.64 -2.61
C ALA A 22 -18.41 -21.38 -3.15
N PRO A 23 -19.05 -22.35 -3.85
CA PRO A 23 -20.41 -22.18 -4.34
C PRO A 23 -21.39 -21.79 -3.22
N GLY A 24 -22.08 -20.66 -3.38
CA GLY A 24 -23.06 -20.15 -2.42
C GLY A 24 -22.47 -19.45 -1.18
N GLN A 25 -21.15 -19.32 -1.07
CA GLN A 25 -20.51 -18.48 -0.05
C GLN A 25 -20.82 -17.01 -0.32
N SER A 26 -21.12 -16.21 0.70
CA SER A 26 -21.30 -14.76 0.52
C SER A 26 -19.97 -14.06 0.18
N ILE A 27 -20.01 -12.91 -0.49
CA ILE A 27 -18.79 -12.15 -0.80
C ILE A 27 -18.09 -11.69 0.49
N THR A 28 -18.87 -11.36 1.51
CA THR A 28 -18.39 -10.93 2.83
C THR A 28 -17.66 -12.06 3.56
N ASP A 29 -18.22 -13.27 3.61
CA ASP A 29 -17.54 -14.41 4.24
C ASP A 29 -16.26 -14.79 3.49
N TYR A 30 -16.29 -14.69 2.16
CA TYR A 30 -15.13 -14.96 1.32
C TYR A 30 -14.00 -13.96 1.57
N VAL A 31 -14.28 -12.66 1.51
CA VAL A 31 -13.25 -11.64 1.76
C VAL A 31 -12.70 -11.71 3.18
N VAL A 32 -13.52 -12.00 4.19
CA VAL A 32 -13.05 -12.16 5.57
C VAL A 32 -12.05 -13.33 5.68
N SER A 33 -12.37 -14.49 5.09
CA SER A 33 -11.44 -15.63 5.06
C SER A 33 -10.12 -15.30 4.35
N GLU A 34 -10.21 -14.58 3.23
CA GLU A 34 -9.06 -14.13 2.45
C GLU A 34 -8.19 -13.11 3.22
N LEU A 35 -8.81 -12.22 4.02
CA LEU A 35 -8.11 -11.26 4.88
C LEU A 35 -7.47 -11.93 6.09
N ASP A 36 -8.15 -12.89 6.73
CA ASP A 36 -7.62 -13.71 7.83
C ASP A 36 -6.33 -14.45 7.40
N ALA A 37 -6.34 -15.05 6.21
CA ALA A 37 -5.16 -15.73 5.69
C ALA A 37 -4.00 -14.76 5.41
N ARG A 38 -4.29 -13.61 4.78
CA ARG A 38 -3.30 -12.57 4.48
C ARG A 38 -2.67 -11.98 5.74
N VAL A 39 -3.46 -11.66 6.77
CA VAL A 39 -2.93 -11.05 7.99
C VAL A 39 -2.02 -12.01 8.75
N GLU A 40 -2.36 -13.30 8.83
CA GLU A 40 -1.50 -14.31 9.45
C GLU A 40 -0.18 -14.47 8.68
N PHE A 41 -0.26 -14.47 7.36
CA PHE A 41 0.93 -14.54 6.51
C PHE A 41 1.85 -13.34 6.73
N VAL A 42 1.31 -12.12 6.69
CA VAL A 42 2.06 -10.88 6.94
C VAL A 42 2.66 -10.89 8.35
N ARG A 43 1.90 -11.32 9.36
CA ARG A 43 2.39 -11.45 10.74
C ARG A 43 3.62 -12.34 10.82
N ARG A 44 3.59 -13.50 10.16
CA ARG A 44 4.75 -14.41 10.09
C ARG A 44 5.94 -13.73 9.41
N LYS A 45 5.74 -13.09 8.26
CA LYS A 45 6.81 -12.45 7.48
C LYS A 45 7.45 -11.28 8.22
N ILE A 46 6.67 -10.44 8.91
CA ILE A 46 7.21 -9.36 9.74
C ILE A 46 8.08 -9.92 10.86
N ARG A 47 7.65 -10.99 11.54
CA ARG A 47 8.45 -11.62 12.61
C ARG A 47 9.78 -12.16 12.10
N ILE A 48 9.80 -12.71 10.88
CA ILE A 48 11.02 -13.19 10.23
C ILE A 48 11.93 -12.02 9.87
N ALA A 49 11.39 -10.98 9.21
CA ALA A 49 12.14 -9.77 8.87
C ALA A 49 12.75 -9.10 10.09
N ALA A 50 11.98 -8.93 11.18
CA ALA A 50 12.46 -8.34 12.42
C ALA A 50 13.62 -9.14 13.04
N LYS A 51 13.53 -10.48 12.99
CA LYS A 51 14.59 -11.36 13.49
C LYS A 51 15.86 -11.26 12.62
N ALA A 52 15.72 -11.26 11.30
CA ALA A 52 16.83 -11.12 10.37
C ALA A 52 17.50 -9.74 10.52
N ALA A 53 16.72 -8.66 10.54
CA ALA A 53 17.23 -7.31 10.75
C ALA A 53 18.00 -7.17 12.08
N ALA A 54 17.52 -7.80 13.17
CA ALA A 54 18.23 -7.78 14.45
C ALA A 54 19.54 -8.59 14.46
N ALA A 55 19.66 -9.61 13.61
CA ALA A 55 20.86 -10.46 13.52
C ALA A 55 21.90 -9.89 12.55
N ASP A 56 21.45 -9.43 11.37
CA ASP A 56 22.30 -9.12 10.24
C ASP A 56 22.59 -7.61 10.13
N HIS A 57 21.68 -6.77 10.66
CA HIS A 57 21.78 -5.30 10.62
C HIS A 57 21.81 -4.70 12.04
N ASP A 58 22.69 -5.21 12.90
CA ASP A 58 22.84 -4.72 14.27
C ASP A 58 23.03 -3.19 14.30
N GLY A 59 22.26 -2.53 15.17
CA GLY A 59 22.19 -1.06 15.26
C GLY A 59 21.20 -0.38 14.29
N SER A 60 20.40 -1.11 13.51
CA SER A 60 19.30 -0.54 12.74
C SER A 60 18.26 0.11 13.66
N GLU A 61 17.92 1.37 13.41
CA GLU A 61 17.01 2.14 14.28
C GLU A 61 15.54 1.76 14.10
N CYS A 62 15.18 1.29 12.90
CA CYS A 62 13.84 0.86 12.53
C CYS A 62 13.88 -0.11 11.34
N LEU A 63 12.87 -0.99 11.27
CA LEU A 63 12.54 -1.80 10.12
C LEU A 63 11.32 -1.21 9.40
N PHE A 64 11.48 -0.81 8.14
CA PHE A 64 10.34 -0.62 7.24
C PHE A 64 9.92 -1.96 6.69
N PHE A 65 8.63 -2.27 6.72
CA PHE A 65 8.05 -3.45 6.08
C PHE A 65 7.04 -3.00 5.02
N THR A 66 7.19 -3.46 3.79
CA THR A 66 6.36 -3.01 2.66
C THR A 66 5.59 -4.16 2.00
N LEU A 67 4.37 -3.85 1.57
CA LEU A 67 3.51 -4.72 0.76
C LEU A 67 3.15 -4.00 -0.56
N PRO A 68 2.88 -4.73 -1.65
CA PRO A 68 2.57 -4.14 -2.96
C PRO A 68 1.16 -3.52 -3.05
N GLU A 69 0.86 -2.86 -4.17
CA GLU A 69 -0.47 -2.32 -4.46
C GLU A 69 -1.51 -3.45 -4.60
N PHE A 70 -2.73 -3.18 -4.12
CA PHE A 70 -3.89 -4.08 -4.09
C PHE A 70 -3.69 -5.39 -3.32
N PHE A 71 -2.70 -5.45 -2.42
CA PHE A 71 -2.40 -6.66 -1.64
C PHE A 71 -3.62 -7.27 -0.94
N TRP A 72 -4.53 -6.42 -0.45
CA TRP A 72 -5.74 -6.84 0.29
C TRP A 72 -6.92 -7.17 -0.61
N ASN A 73 -6.86 -6.82 -1.89
CA ASN A 73 -7.95 -7.06 -2.81
C ASN A 73 -8.08 -8.55 -3.13
N ILE A 74 -9.33 -9.00 -3.26
CA ILE A 74 -9.67 -10.26 -3.91
C ILE A 74 -9.78 -10.01 -5.42
N PRO A 75 -9.70 -11.06 -6.26
CA PRO A 75 -9.92 -10.90 -7.68
C PRO A 75 -11.31 -10.31 -7.96
N TRP A 76 -11.39 -9.27 -8.79
CA TRP A 76 -12.65 -8.59 -9.13
C TRP A 76 -13.71 -9.51 -9.75
N ARG A 77 -13.29 -10.64 -10.35
CA ARG A 77 -14.17 -11.65 -10.93
C ARG A 77 -14.99 -12.44 -9.89
N GLU A 78 -14.67 -12.34 -8.60
CA GLU A 78 -15.40 -13.05 -7.53
C GLU A 78 -16.64 -12.26 -7.05
N VAL A 79 -16.82 -11.03 -7.56
CA VAL A 79 -18.01 -10.20 -7.33
C VAL A 79 -19.01 -10.50 -8.45
N ASP A 80 -20.24 -10.86 -8.10
CA ASP A 80 -21.27 -11.29 -9.08
C ASP A 80 -22.46 -10.31 -9.18
N SER A 81 -22.49 -9.25 -8.36
CA SER A 81 -23.54 -8.24 -8.40
C SER A 81 -23.08 -6.87 -7.91
N GLU A 82 -23.89 -5.85 -8.19
CA GLU A 82 -23.68 -4.51 -7.64
C GLU A 82 -23.83 -4.47 -6.11
N ASP A 83 -24.76 -5.25 -5.54
CA ASP A 83 -24.94 -5.34 -4.09
C ASP A 83 -23.70 -5.92 -3.41
N GLU A 84 -23.12 -6.98 -4.01
CA GLU A 84 -21.87 -7.56 -3.53
C GLU A 84 -20.69 -6.57 -3.61
N LEU A 85 -20.68 -5.69 -4.61
CA LEU A 85 -19.65 -4.64 -4.69
C LEU A 85 -19.76 -3.67 -3.50
N HIS A 86 -20.98 -3.30 -3.11
CA HIS A 86 -21.20 -2.43 -1.93
C HIS A 86 -20.87 -3.12 -0.61
N GLU A 87 -21.21 -4.41 -0.48
CA GLU A 87 -20.81 -5.24 0.66
C GLU A 87 -19.28 -5.33 0.78
N LEU A 88 -18.61 -5.60 -0.34
CA LEU A 88 -17.16 -5.68 -0.41
C LEU A 88 -16.51 -4.34 -0.01
N THR A 89 -17.08 -3.22 -0.46
CA THR A 89 -16.62 -1.88 -0.07
C THR A 89 -16.67 -1.67 1.43
N THR A 90 -17.78 -2.05 2.05
CA THR A 90 -17.95 -1.95 3.51
C THR A 90 -16.95 -2.85 4.23
N ALA A 91 -16.81 -4.09 3.77
CA ALA A 91 -15.88 -5.04 4.35
C ALA A 91 -14.42 -4.54 4.32
N TYR A 92 -13.96 -3.96 3.20
CA TYR A 92 -12.59 -3.43 3.13
C TYR A 92 -12.35 -2.26 4.07
N LEU A 93 -13.26 -1.26 4.07
CA LEU A 93 -13.12 -0.07 4.90
C LEU A 93 -13.16 -0.38 6.40
N GLU A 94 -13.89 -1.42 6.82
CA GLU A 94 -13.95 -1.83 8.23
C GLU A 94 -12.84 -2.81 8.62
N LYS A 95 -12.63 -3.86 7.83
CA LYS A 95 -11.82 -5.01 8.23
C LYS A 95 -10.33 -4.76 8.03
N VAL A 96 -9.92 -4.17 6.91
CA VAL A 96 -8.49 -3.98 6.60
C VAL A 96 -7.79 -3.13 7.67
N PRO A 97 -8.33 -1.97 8.10
CA PRO A 97 -7.75 -1.20 9.20
C PRO A 97 -7.72 -1.99 10.52
N ALA A 98 -8.77 -2.74 10.83
CA ALA A 98 -8.85 -3.55 12.06
C ALA A 98 -7.78 -4.65 12.10
N TYR A 99 -7.57 -5.37 10.99
CA TYR A 99 -6.54 -6.40 10.86
C TYR A 99 -5.13 -5.81 10.99
N ILE A 100 -4.86 -4.71 10.29
CA ILE A 100 -3.55 -4.03 10.34
C ILE A 100 -3.26 -3.49 11.75
N SER A 101 -4.27 -2.92 12.42
CA SER A 101 -4.17 -2.48 13.81
C SER A 101 -3.83 -3.64 14.75
N SER A 102 -4.57 -4.75 14.65
CA SER A 102 -4.35 -5.97 15.45
C SER A 102 -2.95 -6.55 15.22
N LEU A 103 -2.53 -6.64 13.96
CA LEU A 103 -1.20 -7.10 13.56
C LEU A 103 -0.07 -6.34 14.28
N MET A 104 -0.15 -5.01 14.33
CA MET A 104 0.89 -4.18 14.94
C MET A 104 0.87 -4.19 16.47
N LYS A 105 -0.28 -4.46 17.10
CA LYS A 105 -0.36 -4.70 18.55
C LYS A 105 0.35 -5.99 18.97
N ASP A 106 0.34 -7.01 18.10
CA ASP A 106 0.97 -8.32 18.35
C ASP A 106 2.51 -8.32 18.19
N LEU A 107 3.11 -7.15 17.91
CA LEU A 107 4.52 -6.98 17.59
C LEU A 107 5.20 -5.99 18.55
N PRO A 108 5.34 -6.32 19.85
CA PRO A 108 5.95 -5.43 20.83
C PRO A 108 7.40 -5.06 20.50
N VAL A 109 7.74 -3.79 20.72
CA VAL A 109 9.05 -3.19 20.38
C VAL A 109 10.19 -3.90 21.10
N GLU A 110 9.98 -4.33 22.34
CA GLU A 110 10.99 -5.00 23.17
C GLU A 110 11.47 -6.31 22.55
N ARG A 111 10.62 -6.95 21.73
CA ARG A 111 10.91 -8.23 21.09
C ARG A 111 11.31 -8.10 19.64
N TYR A 112 10.71 -7.15 18.90
CA TYR A 112 10.85 -7.06 17.44
C TYR A 112 11.53 -5.78 16.95
N GLY A 113 11.95 -4.89 17.86
CA GLY A 113 12.44 -3.57 17.50
C GLY A 113 11.32 -2.66 16.97
N LYS A 114 11.70 -1.48 16.47
CA LYS A 114 10.73 -0.54 15.88
C LYS A 114 10.39 -0.95 14.46
N ILE A 115 9.11 -0.98 14.13
CA ILE A 115 8.62 -1.36 12.81
C ILE A 115 7.68 -0.28 12.29
N VAL A 116 7.90 0.16 11.05
CA VAL A 116 6.93 0.92 10.27
C VAL A 116 6.41 0.00 9.17
N LEU A 117 5.11 -0.25 9.16
CA LEU A 117 4.44 -1.04 8.13
C LEU A 117 3.79 -0.11 7.11
N LEU A 118 4.21 -0.23 5.85
CA LEU A 118 3.50 0.27 4.68
C LEU A 118 2.66 -0.90 4.16
N ALA A 119 1.39 -0.93 4.56
CA ALA A 119 0.58 -2.13 4.47
C ALA A 119 0.12 -2.49 3.05
N GLY A 120 0.70 -1.91 2.00
CA GLY A 120 0.19 -2.07 0.64
C GLY A 120 -1.18 -1.41 0.52
N SER A 121 -1.71 -1.38 -0.70
CA SER A 121 -2.99 -0.70 -0.92
C SER A 121 -4.18 -1.66 -0.95
N CYS A 122 -5.36 -1.09 -0.70
CA CYS A 122 -6.65 -1.74 -0.90
C CYS A 122 -7.52 -0.79 -1.72
N ALA A 123 -8.02 -1.26 -2.86
CA ALA A 123 -8.94 -0.50 -3.69
C ALA A 123 -10.39 -0.87 -3.43
N THR A 124 -11.24 0.14 -3.37
CA THR A 124 -12.68 -0.03 -3.20
C THR A 124 -13.45 1.00 -4.00
N LEU A 125 -14.74 0.72 -4.24
CA LEU A 125 -15.59 1.47 -5.15
C LEU A 125 -16.83 1.97 -4.41
N VAL A 126 -16.99 3.30 -4.37
CA VAL A 126 -18.17 3.95 -3.77
C VAL A 126 -19.03 4.52 -4.87
N LYS A 127 -20.28 4.06 -4.97
CA LYS A 127 -21.23 4.56 -5.95
C LYS A 127 -21.65 5.99 -5.60
N VAL A 128 -21.64 6.86 -6.60
CA VAL A 128 -22.08 8.26 -6.52
C VAL A 128 -23.20 8.48 -7.53
N GLY A 129 -24.31 9.05 -7.06
CA GLY A 129 -25.49 9.32 -7.88
C GLY A 129 -26.34 8.08 -8.18
N GLU A 130 -27.37 8.28 -9.00
CA GLU A 130 -28.36 7.25 -9.37
C GLU A 130 -28.60 7.23 -10.90
N GLY A 131 -29.10 6.11 -11.42
CA GLY A 131 -29.40 5.93 -12.84
C GLY A 131 -28.19 6.08 -13.76
N ASP A 132 -28.41 6.53 -14.99
CA ASP A 132 -27.38 6.64 -16.04
C ASP A 132 -26.26 7.65 -15.71
N ALA A 133 -26.55 8.59 -14.80
CA ALA A 133 -25.56 9.56 -14.33
C ALA A 133 -24.58 8.94 -13.32
N SER A 134 -24.95 7.83 -12.67
CA SER A 134 -24.15 7.21 -11.62
C SER A 134 -22.75 6.82 -12.10
N TYR A 135 -21.79 6.92 -11.18
CA TYR A 135 -20.41 6.51 -11.38
C TYR A 135 -19.86 5.98 -10.06
N TYR A 136 -18.67 5.38 -10.11
CA TYR A 136 -17.93 4.99 -8.93
C TYR A 136 -16.73 5.90 -8.70
N GLU A 137 -16.63 6.41 -7.48
CA GLU A 137 -15.41 7.01 -6.97
C GLU A 137 -14.51 5.89 -6.44
N VAL A 138 -13.23 5.94 -6.78
CA VAL A 138 -12.23 4.98 -6.28
C VAL A 138 -11.65 5.48 -4.98
N ILE A 139 -11.63 4.60 -3.99
CA ILE A 139 -10.79 4.77 -2.79
C ILE A 139 -9.74 3.65 -2.84
N ASN A 140 -8.56 3.96 -3.38
CA ASN A 140 -7.40 3.06 -3.35
C ASN A 140 -6.41 3.59 -2.32
N TYR A 141 -6.42 2.99 -1.14
CA TYR A 141 -5.75 3.53 0.03
C TYR A 141 -4.68 2.58 0.57
N LEU A 142 -3.55 3.15 0.97
CA LEU A 142 -2.51 2.47 1.73
C LEU A 142 -2.53 2.93 3.17
N LEU A 143 -2.43 1.99 4.12
CA LEU A 143 -2.30 2.30 5.53
C LEU A 143 -0.85 2.21 5.99
N THR A 144 -0.44 3.22 6.76
CA THR A 144 0.86 3.32 7.42
C THR A 144 0.64 3.28 8.92
N ILE A 145 1.38 2.42 9.61
CA ILE A 145 1.25 2.21 11.05
C ILE A 145 2.60 1.79 11.63
N THR A 146 2.83 2.09 12.90
CA THR A 146 4.04 1.70 13.65
C THR A 146 3.68 0.89 14.89
N ASN A 147 4.60 0.06 15.39
CA ASN A 147 4.41 -0.69 16.64
C ASN A 147 4.79 0.09 17.90
N LYS A 148 5.21 1.36 17.77
CA LYS A 148 5.84 2.14 18.84
C LYS A 148 5.06 3.39 19.27
N GLU A 149 4.28 3.99 18.38
CA GLU A 149 3.66 5.31 18.61
C GLU A 149 2.18 5.17 18.92
N TYR A 150 1.91 4.72 20.14
CA TYR A 150 0.57 4.64 20.69
C TYR A 150 0.53 5.55 21.91
N GLU A 151 -0.06 6.75 21.80
CA GLU A 151 -0.25 7.59 23.01
C GLU A 151 -1.38 7.03 23.91
N THR A 152 -2.21 6.11 23.39
CA THR A 152 -3.19 5.28 24.15
C THR A 152 -3.14 3.82 23.66
N ASP A 153 -4.06 2.93 24.06
CA ASP A 153 -4.13 1.53 23.56
C ASP A 153 -4.56 1.40 22.08
N ILE A 154 -4.68 2.52 21.35
CA ILE A 154 -5.09 2.58 19.95
C ILE A 154 -3.90 2.99 19.06
N PRO A 155 -3.60 2.20 18.02
CA PRO A 155 -2.61 2.55 17.03
C PRO A 155 -2.92 3.81 16.26
N LEU A 156 -1.94 4.72 16.21
CA LEU A 156 -1.96 5.82 15.25
C LEU A 156 -1.75 5.25 13.86
N MET A 157 -2.65 5.61 12.94
CA MET A 157 -2.68 5.09 11.59
C MET A 157 -2.90 6.24 10.62
N SER A 158 -2.06 6.30 9.59
CA SER A 158 -2.20 7.24 8.48
C SER A 158 -2.65 6.49 7.23
N MET A 159 -3.57 7.08 6.49
CA MET A 159 -4.04 6.63 5.20
C MET A 159 -3.46 7.53 4.11
N TRP A 160 -2.85 6.92 3.10
CA TRP A 160 -2.41 7.60 1.88
C TRP A 160 -3.19 7.06 0.67
N PRO A 161 -4.04 7.87 0.02
CA PRO A 161 -4.80 7.45 -1.15
C PRO A 161 -4.01 7.65 -2.45
N LYS A 162 -4.22 6.75 -3.41
CA LYS A 162 -3.88 6.93 -4.82
C LYS A 162 -4.88 7.87 -5.47
N ARG A 163 -4.41 8.81 -6.30
CA ARG A 163 -5.25 9.77 -7.01
C ARG A 163 -5.64 9.29 -8.41
N HIS A 164 -4.71 8.75 -9.17
CA HIS A 164 -4.92 8.44 -10.57
C HIS A 164 -5.31 6.99 -10.78
N VAL A 165 -6.44 6.75 -11.43
CA VAL A 165 -6.88 5.40 -11.79
C VAL A 165 -6.18 4.96 -13.08
N SER A 166 -5.60 3.77 -13.06
CA SER A 166 -4.98 3.16 -14.24
C SER A 166 -5.93 2.19 -14.92
N GLY A 167 -5.76 2.01 -16.23
CA GLY A 167 -6.53 1.08 -17.07
C GLY A 167 -6.38 -0.41 -16.72
N ILE A 168 -5.65 -0.75 -15.65
CA ILE A 168 -5.48 -2.12 -15.15
C ILE A 168 -5.98 -2.29 -13.71
N ASP A 169 -6.48 -1.23 -13.07
CA ASP A 169 -6.85 -1.24 -11.65
C ASP A 169 -8.07 -2.16 -11.38
N PHE A 170 -8.99 -2.24 -12.34
CA PHE A 170 -10.27 -2.93 -12.19
C PHE A 170 -10.56 -3.83 -13.39
N GLY A 171 -10.85 -5.12 -13.15
CA GLY A 171 -11.33 -6.05 -14.19
C GLY A 171 -10.69 -5.89 -15.57
N ARG A 172 -11.51 -5.93 -16.63
CA ARG A 172 -11.09 -5.65 -18.01
C ARG A 172 -11.50 -4.24 -18.40
N ASN A 173 -10.54 -3.41 -18.77
CA ASN A 173 -10.80 -2.11 -19.40
C ASN A 173 -11.51 -2.27 -20.75
N VAL A 174 -12.60 -1.53 -20.94
CA VAL A 174 -13.39 -1.51 -22.18
C VAL A 174 -13.45 -0.13 -22.84
N GLY A 175 -12.82 0.89 -22.24
CA GLY A 175 -12.69 2.23 -22.82
C GLY A 175 -12.49 3.31 -21.77
N ASN A 176 -12.28 4.53 -22.26
CA ASN A 176 -12.23 5.75 -21.47
C ASN A 176 -12.91 6.90 -22.22
N GLN A 177 -13.64 7.73 -21.48
CA GLN A 177 -14.34 8.87 -22.03
C GLN A 177 -14.59 9.92 -20.94
N ASP A 178 -14.38 11.20 -21.28
CA ASP A 178 -14.80 12.38 -20.50
C ASP A 178 -14.40 12.37 -19.01
N GLY A 179 -13.18 11.92 -18.68
CA GLY A 179 -12.71 11.84 -17.28
C GLY A 179 -13.11 10.56 -16.56
N PHE A 180 -13.55 9.53 -17.30
CA PHE A 180 -13.95 8.24 -16.75
C PHE A 180 -13.28 7.08 -17.49
N TRP A 181 -12.95 6.04 -16.72
CA TRP A 181 -12.65 4.71 -17.21
C TRP A 181 -13.90 3.84 -17.16
N PHE A 182 -13.97 2.88 -18.10
CA PHE A 182 -15.02 1.89 -18.15
C PHE A 182 -14.41 0.51 -17.99
N PHE A 183 -14.87 -0.23 -16.99
CA PHE A 183 -14.35 -1.55 -16.67
C PHE A 183 -15.46 -2.58 -16.63
N ARG A 184 -15.23 -3.70 -17.30
CA ARG A 184 -16.03 -4.90 -17.16
C ARG A 184 -15.48 -5.71 -16.00
N LEU A 185 -16.24 -5.82 -14.91
CA LEU A 185 -15.83 -6.60 -13.73
C LEU A 185 -16.14 -8.09 -13.92
N PHE A 186 -17.37 -8.40 -14.31
CA PHE A 186 -17.88 -9.76 -14.56
C PHE A 186 -18.98 -9.71 -15.64
N ASP A 187 -19.15 -10.80 -16.39
CA ASP A 187 -20.12 -10.95 -17.48
C ASP A 187 -20.29 -9.68 -18.34
N GLU A 188 -21.50 -9.10 -18.36
CA GLU A 188 -21.82 -7.85 -19.05
C GLU A 188 -21.91 -6.65 -18.09
N PHE A 189 -21.52 -6.81 -16.82
CA PHE A 189 -21.51 -5.74 -15.83
C PHE A 189 -20.34 -4.80 -16.05
N VAL A 190 -20.63 -3.67 -16.68
CA VAL A 190 -19.68 -2.58 -16.95
C VAL A 190 -19.94 -1.44 -15.99
N ILE A 191 -18.89 -1.03 -15.27
CA ILE A 191 -18.94 0.11 -14.37
C ILE A 191 -18.20 1.31 -14.94
N LYS A 192 -18.72 2.50 -14.63
CA LYS A 192 -18.13 3.81 -14.96
C LYS A 192 -17.36 4.31 -13.73
N ILE A 193 -16.06 4.49 -13.84
CA ILE A 193 -15.17 4.88 -12.74
C ILE A 193 -14.53 6.22 -13.09
N LYS A 194 -14.52 7.17 -12.17
CA LYS A 194 -13.82 8.45 -12.36
C LYS A 194 -12.31 8.21 -12.44
N ASP A 195 -11.62 8.82 -13.41
CA ASP A 195 -10.19 8.57 -13.64
C ASP A 195 -9.26 9.23 -12.62
N TYR A 196 -9.81 10.16 -11.83
CA TYR A 196 -9.14 10.89 -10.77
C TYR A 196 -9.97 10.89 -9.48
N SER A 197 -9.35 10.49 -8.37
CA SER A 197 -9.97 10.41 -7.04
C SER A 197 -9.69 11.66 -6.20
N ASP A 198 -10.75 12.24 -5.64
CA ASP A 198 -10.65 13.41 -4.74
C ASP A 198 -10.39 13.04 -3.27
N VAL A 199 -10.27 11.74 -2.95
CA VAL A 199 -9.96 11.24 -1.59
C VAL A 199 -8.63 11.78 -1.10
N SER A 200 -8.63 12.48 0.04
CA SER A 200 -7.43 13.06 0.64
C SER A 200 -6.79 12.15 1.68
N ALA A 201 -5.53 12.40 1.99
CA ALA A 201 -4.85 11.72 3.09
C ALA A 201 -5.58 11.94 4.40
N GLU A 202 -5.55 10.93 5.27
CA GLU A 202 -6.18 10.98 6.58
C GLU A 202 -5.24 10.43 7.65
N HIS A 203 -5.21 11.05 8.81
CA HIS A 203 -4.57 10.51 10.00
C HIS A 203 -5.59 10.37 11.12
N SER A 204 -5.63 9.18 11.72
CA SER A 204 -6.46 8.91 12.90
C SER A 204 -5.74 9.42 14.15
N TYR A 205 -6.35 10.39 14.84
CA TYR A 205 -5.91 10.85 16.15
C TYR A 205 -7.04 10.71 17.18
N PHE A 206 -6.74 10.77 18.48
CA PHE A 206 -7.69 10.48 19.58
C PHE A 206 -8.99 11.29 19.56
N GLY A 207 -9.02 12.44 18.88
CA GLY A 207 -10.18 13.32 18.75
C GLY A 207 -10.88 13.31 17.39
N GLY A 208 -10.43 12.49 16.44
CA GLY A 208 -10.99 12.42 15.09
C GLY A 208 -9.92 12.32 13.99
N TYR A 209 -10.36 12.47 12.75
CA TYR A 209 -9.50 12.41 11.57
C TYR A 209 -8.97 13.79 11.20
N GLN A 210 -7.71 13.86 10.81
CA GLN A 210 -7.09 15.05 10.23
C GLN A 210 -6.73 14.77 8.77
N GLY A 211 -6.92 15.75 7.89
CA GLY A 211 -6.56 15.66 6.47
C GLY A 211 -5.05 15.77 6.23
N LEU A 212 -4.27 14.90 6.85
CA LEU A 212 -2.81 14.92 6.88
C LEU A 212 -2.27 13.50 6.96
N PHE A 213 -1.13 13.24 6.32
CA PHE A 213 -0.36 12.01 6.42
C PHE A 213 0.87 12.22 7.29
N ILE A 214 0.97 11.45 8.37
CA ILE A 214 2.16 11.47 9.23
C ILE A 214 3.24 10.58 8.62
N ASN A 215 4.30 11.22 8.13
CA ASN A 215 5.46 10.56 7.55
C ASN A 215 6.73 10.66 8.39
N SER A 216 6.63 11.16 9.62
CA SER A 216 7.77 11.34 10.54
C SER A 216 7.92 10.23 11.59
N LEU A 217 7.32 9.05 11.35
CA LEU A 217 7.33 7.89 12.27
C LEU A 217 8.74 7.37 12.62
N VAL A 218 9.76 7.80 11.87
CA VAL A 218 11.17 7.60 12.18
C VAL A 218 11.83 8.99 12.33
N PRO A 219 12.28 9.38 13.53
CA PRO A 219 12.81 10.71 13.79
C PRO A 219 13.93 11.11 12.82
N GLY A 220 13.77 12.24 12.13
CA GLY A 220 14.77 12.74 11.17
C GLY A 220 14.84 11.97 9.84
N CYS A 221 13.90 11.07 9.57
CA CYS A 221 13.77 10.33 8.33
C CYS A 221 12.32 10.37 7.78
N PRO A 222 11.83 11.54 7.34
CA PRO A 222 10.54 11.65 6.67
C PRO A 222 10.53 10.80 5.39
N PHE A 223 9.40 10.16 5.10
CA PHE A 223 9.25 9.31 3.91
C PHE A 223 8.07 9.72 3.02
N GLY A 224 8.20 9.47 1.72
CA GLY A 224 7.17 9.67 0.71
C GLY A 224 6.55 8.34 0.29
N ILE A 225 5.34 8.38 -0.25
CA ILE A 225 4.68 7.22 -0.84
C ILE A 225 4.06 7.62 -2.17
N ASN A 226 4.46 6.94 -3.23
CA ASN A 226 3.81 6.97 -4.52
C ASN A 226 3.12 5.63 -4.77
N VAL A 227 1.84 5.66 -5.14
CA VAL A 227 1.06 4.45 -5.44
C VAL A 227 0.91 4.32 -6.96
N CYS A 228 1.71 3.44 -7.55
CA CYS A 228 1.65 3.09 -8.97
C CYS A 228 1.62 4.30 -9.90
N LEU A 229 0.51 4.54 -10.62
CA LEU A 229 0.41 5.62 -11.62
C LEU A 229 0.75 7.00 -11.04
N ASP A 230 0.45 7.26 -9.77
CA ASP A 230 0.79 8.51 -9.09
C ASP A 230 2.29 8.83 -9.18
N TYR A 231 3.17 7.82 -9.18
CA TYR A 231 4.61 8.01 -9.38
C TYR A 231 4.94 8.69 -10.71
N ALA A 232 4.21 8.38 -11.78
CA ALA A 232 4.53 8.88 -13.11
C ALA A 232 3.87 10.23 -13.41
N VAL A 233 2.73 10.53 -12.78
CA VAL A 233 1.87 11.63 -13.21
C VAL A 233 1.68 12.74 -12.18
N LEU A 234 1.86 12.46 -10.87
CA LEU A 234 1.79 13.51 -9.86
C LEU A 234 2.93 14.50 -10.06
N LYS A 235 2.60 15.78 -9.99
CA LYS A 235 3.60 16.84 -10.07
C LYS A 235 4.27 17.02 -8.71
N GLU A 236 5.54 17.40 -8.74
CA GLU A 236 6.25 17.81 -7.53
C GLU A 236 5.48 18.95 -6.84
N GLY A 237 5.34 18.85 -5.51
CA GLY A 237 4.63 19.84 -4.71
C GLY A 237 3.10 19.72 -4.70
N GLU A 238 2.50 18.88 -5.55
CA GLU A 238 1.05 18.81 -5.72
C GLU A 238 0.33 18.38 -4.43
N ARG A 239 0.96 17.50 -3.65
CA ARG A 239 0.37 16.90 -2.44
C ARG A 239 1.10 17.27 -1.15
N ASP A 240 1.99 18.26 -1.17
CA ASP A 240 2.77 18.68 0.00
C ASP A 240 1.89 19.12 1.18
N LYS A 241 0.69 19.63 0.92
CA LYS A 241 -0.27 20.03 1.96
C LYS A 241 -0.93 18.86 2.67
N GLU A 242 -0.85 17.66 2.10
CA GLU A 242 -1.43 16.44 2.65
C GLU A 242 -0.40 15.64 3.45
N VAL A 243 0.86 16.07 3.53
CA VAL A 243 1.93 15.38 4.26
C VAL A 243 2.54 16.30 5.32
N GLU A 244 2.95 15.72 6.45
CA GLU A 244 3.51 16.49 7.57
C GLU A 244 4.85 17.15 7.21
N ILE A 245 5.76 16.39 6.58
CA ILE A 245 7.08 16.88 6.18
C ILE A 245 7.30 16.60 4.69
N PRO A 246 7.18 17.61 3.80
CA PRO A 246 7.37 17.45 2.36
C PRO A 246 8.79 17.06 1.94
N GLU A 247 9.83 17.48 2.69
CA GLU A 247 11.23 17.19 2.37
C GLU A 247 11.62 15.75 2.75
N VAL A 248 11.06 14.79 2.02
CA VAL A 248 11.24 13.34 2.26
C VAL A 248 12.66 12.87 1.93
N LYS A 249 13.20 11.96 2.75
CA LYS A 249 14.53 11.34 2.56
C LYS A 249 14.45 9.97 1.90
N ILE A 250 13.32 9.29 2.06
CA ILE A 250 13.04 7.98 1.45
C ILE A 250 11.75 8.10 0.67
N ASP A 251 11.69 7.59 -0.56
CA ASP A 251 10.45 7.54 -1.34
C ASP A 251 10.05 6.10 -1.65
N PHE A 252 8.83 5.71 -1.29
CA PHE A 252 8.32 4.36 -1.54
C PHE A 252 7.39 4.33 -2.76
N LEU A 253 7.76 3.55 -3.77
CA LEU A 253 6.89 3.20 -4.88
C LEU A 253 6.17 1.87 -4.57
N ILE A 254 4.91 1.97 -4.16
CA ILE A 254 4.03 0.81 -3.95
C ILE A 254 3.23 0.58 -5.23
N ALA A 255 3.49 -0.51 -5.92
CA ALA A 255 3.12 -0.67 -7.31
C ALA A 255 2.42 -2.00 -7.62
N CYS A 256 1.66 -1.97 -8.73
CA CYS A 256 1.28 -3.13 -9.50
C CYS A 256 1.51 -2.82 -10.99
N GLY A 257 2.74 -3.04 -11.45
CA GLY A 257 3.15 -2.93 -12.85
C GLY A 257 3.91 -1.65 -13.18
N MET A 258 4.21 -0.82 -12.18
CA MET A 258 5.02 0.38 -12.34
C MET A 258 6.49 0.05 -12.00
N SER A 259 7.39 0.26 -12.96
CA SER A 259 8.83 0.19 -12.74
C SER A 259 9.38 1.53 -12.25
N PHE A 260 10.62 1.54 -11.75
CA PHE A 260 11.34 2.80 -11.64
C PHE A 260 11.60 3.41 -13.02
N ASP A 261 11.55 4.73 -13.07
CA ASP A 261 12.06 5.51 -14.18
C ASP A 261 13.42 6.07 -13.79
N TYR A 262 14.49 5.49 -14.35
CA TYR A 262 15.87 5.89 -14.04
C TYR A 262 16.25 7.26 -14.62
N ASP A 263 15.45 7.77 -15.55
CA ASP A 263 15.62 9.11 -16.13
C ASP A 263 14.80 10.17 -15.39
N LYS A 264 13.94 9.76 -14.44
CA LYS A 264 13.14 10.68 -13.63
C LYS A 264 14.02 11.48 -12.68
N GLN A 265 13.83 12.80 -12.69
CA GLN A 265 14.37 13.68 -11.67
C GLN A 265 13.49 13.60 -10.41
N HIS A 266 14.05 13.07 -9.33
CA HIS A 266 13.44 13.06 -8.00
C HIS A 266 13.78 14.35 -7.23
N PRO A 267 13.01 14.69 -6.18
CA PRO A 267 13.38 15.77 -5.27
C PRO A 267 14.77 15.52 -4.66
N THR A 268 15.59 16.55 -4.58
CA THR A 268 17.01 16.44 -4.17
C THR A 268 17.20 16.00 -2.72
N ALA A 269 16.16 16.09 -1.88
CA ALA A 269 16.17 15.61 -0.51
C ALA A 269 16.12 14.06 -0.42
N VAL A 270 15.62 13.40 -1.46
CA VAL A 270 15.49 11.94 -1.51
C VAL A 270 16.87 11.31 -1.65
N GLN A 271 17.20 10.42 -0.72
CA GLN A 271 18.46 9.68 -0.69
C GLN A 271 18.29 8.23 -1.14
N TYR A 272 17.11 7.66 -0.94
CA TYR A 272 16.78 6.29 -1.35
C TYR A 272 15.35 6.23 -1.89
N SER A 273 15.13 5.34 -2.86
CA SER A 273 13.79 4.97 -3.28
C SER A 273 13.63 3.45 -3.23
N ILE A 274 12.45 3.00 -2.81
CA ILE A 274 12.14 1.58 -2.63
C ILE A 274 10.90 1.23 -3.43
N ARG A 275 11.00 0.25 -4.31
CA ARG A 275 9.88 -0.29 -5.07
C ARG A 275 9.41 -1.60 -4.48
N ASN A 276 8.10 -1.73 -4.29
CA ASN A 276 7.44 -3.01 -4.06
C ASN A 276 6.32 -3.18 -5.09
N ASP A 277 6.58 -4.02 -6.08
CA ASP A 277 5.69 -4.28 -7.21
C ASP A 277 5.01 -5.65 -7.07
N GLY A 278 3.69 -5.68 -7.19
CA GLY A 278 2.87 -6.90 -7.15
C GLY A 278 2.47 -7.45 -8.53
N MET A 279 2.89 -6.84 -9.64
CA MET A 279 2.53 -7.34 -10.98
C MET A 279 3.29 -8.62 -11.34
N GLY A 280 2.62 -9.53 -12.07
CA GLY A 280 3.25 -10.76 -12.55
C GLY A 280 3.70 -11.65 -11.39
N GLY A 281 5.00 -11.87 -11.24
CA GLY A 281 5.60 -12.59 -10.09
C GLY A 281 6.04 -11.68 -8.95
N GLY A 282 5.74 -10.39 -9.04
CA GLY A 282 6.23 -9.33 -8.16
C GLY A 282 7.72 -9.06 -8.29
N ALA A 283 8.15 -7.88 -7.82
CA ALA A 283 9.54 -7.46 -7.75
C ALA A 283 9.75 -6.48 -6.59
N CYS A 284 10.93 -6.55 -5.97
CA CYS A 284 11.35 -5.59 -4.95
C CYS A 284 12.69 -5.00 -5.36
N GLU A 285 12.84 -3.70 -5.17
CA GLU A 285 14.06 -2.98 -5.56
C GLU A 285 14.33 -1.85 -4.58
N VAL A 286 15.60 -1.61 -4.28
CA VAL A 286 16.05 -0.48 -3.46
C VAL A 286 17.14 0.23 -4.23
N VAL A 287 17.01 1.53 -4.42
CA VAL A 287 17.98 2.35 -5.16
C VAL A 287 18.44 3.53 -4.32
N ARG A 288 19.67 3.96 -4.57
CA ARG A 288 20.26 5.15 -3.98
C ARG A 288 20.19 6.31 -4.95
N LEU A 289 19.93 7.49 -4.42
CA LEU A 289 19.83 8.72 -5.19
C LEU A 289 20.91 9.72 -4.78
N GLU A 290 21.43 10.45 -5.77
CA GLU A 290 22.30 11.61 -5.60
C GLU A 290 21.80 12.73 -6.50
N GLU A 291 21.66 13.95 -5.96
CA GLU A 291 21.13 15.11 -6.71
C GLU A 291 19.82 14.80 -7.46
N GLY A 292 18.98 13.95 -6.86
CA GLY A 292 17.68 13.52 -7.40
C GLY A 292 17.73 12.50 -8.54
N LEU A 293 18.90 11.93 -8.86
CA LEU A 293 19.04 10.87 -9.87
C LEU A 293 19.35 9.53 -9.21
N ILE A 294 18.82 8.44 -9.77
CA ILE A 294 19.18 7.08 -9.36
C ILE A 294 20.61 6.80 -9.81
N VAL A 295 21.49 6.45 -8.86
CA VAL A 295 22.93 6.22 -9.13
C VAL A 295 23.40 4.81 -8.82
N ASP A 296 22.67 4.05 -8.01
CA ASP A 296 23.09 2.71 -7.59
C ASP A 296 21.91 1.87 -7.12
N GLU A 297 22.02 0.55 -7.30
CA GLU A 297 21.09 -0.42 -6.73
C GLU A 297 21.66 -0.94 -5.40
N ILE A 298 20.82 -0.97 -4.37
CA ILE A 298 21.19 -1.52 -3.07
C ILE A 298 20.82 -3.01 -3.07
N ALA A 299 21.83 -3.84 -2.81
CA ALA A 299 21.65 -5.28 -2.70
C ALA A 299 20.58 -5.63 -1.66
N SER A 300 19.71 -6.56 -2.04
CA SER A 300 18.66 -7.09 -1.18
C SER A 300 18.86 -8.60 -1.03
N GLU A 301 18.86 -9.09 0.21
CA GLU A 301 19.01 -10.50 0.54
C GLU A 301 17.64 -11.16 0.65
N GLU A 302 17.46 -12.33 0.02
CA GLU A 302 16.26 -13.14 0.21
C GLU A 302 16.35 -13.88 1.55
N ILE A 303 15.50 -13.51 2.51
CA ILE A 303 15.54 -14.04 3.88
C ILE A 303 14.47 -15.11 4.15
N ASP A 304 13.43 -15.21 3.31
CA ASP A 304 12.37 -16.23 3.41
C ASP A 304 11.51 -16.29 2.12
N ASP A 305 11.98 -17.04 1.12
CA ASP A 305 11.41 -17.34 -0.22
C ASP A 305 11.03 -16.12 -1.08
N ASN A 306 10.17 -15.27 -0.56
CA ASN A 306 9.59 -14.10 -1.23
C ASN A 306 9.68 -12.84 -0.37
N LEU A 307 10.56 -12.84 0.64
CA LEU A 307 10.82 -11.72 1.52
C LEU A 307 12.25 -11.27 1.35
N TYR A 308 12.43 -10.02 0.94
CA TYR A 308 13.75 -9.44 0.66
C TYR A 308 14.07 -8.39 1.71
N LEU A 309 15.29 -8.42 2.23
CA LEU A 309 15.79 -7.51 3.24
C LEU A 309 16.99 -6.72 2.71
N SER A 310 16.96 -5.41 2.90
CA SER A 310 18.04 -4.49 2.51
C SER A 310 18.39 -3.58 3.68
N VAL A 311 19.59 -3.03 3.65
CA VAL A 311 20.05 -2.03 4.63
C VAL A 311 20.37 -0.73 3.91
N ILE A 312 19.88 0.38 4.45
CA ILE A 312 20.14 1.72 3.93
C ILE A 312 20.68 2.62 5.04
N ARG A 313 21.52 3.59 4.64
CA ARG A 313 22.09 4.57 5.57
C ARG A 313 21.65 5.96 5.16
N VAL A 314 20.69 6.49 5.90
CA VAL A 314 20.16 7.84 5.70
C VAL A 314 20.98 8.84 6.50
N VAL A 315 21.34 9.96 5.86
CA VAL A 315 22.05 11.10 6.46
C VAL A 315 21.06 12.15 6.92
#